data_AF-A0A2R4SBB9-F1
#
_entry.id   AF-A0A2R4SBB9-F1
#
_cell.length_a   1.000
_cell.length_b   1.000
_cell.length_c   1.000
_cell.angle_alpha   90.00
_cell.angle_beta   90.00
_cell.angle_gamma   90.00
#
_symmetry.space_group_name_H-M   'P 1'
#
loop_
_entity.id
_entity.type
_entity.pdbx_description
1 polymer ?
#
loop_
_entity_poly.entity_id
_entity_poly.type
_entity_poly.pdbx_seq_one_letter_code
_entity_poly.pdbx_strand_id
1 'polypeptide(L)'
;MSFNNFVVFIAVCLSYSVQADSVANMKMKYLQYMLTCAEQHSVATTDLKEVTQQKMLKDDNVKCMFACVFKMTGMTDDEGNLSVEGIKQVTELVYANNPEKKAMSEDFIKACKHVNDEELTGEKKECQRAALIFKCSVENSASR
;
A
#
# COMPACT_ATOMS: atom_id res chain seq x y z
N MET A 1 -24.83 13.11 -33.65
CA MET A 1 -24.61 12.39 -32.37
C MET A 1 -25.86 12.59 -31.53
N SER A 2 -26.61 11.54 -31.22
CA SER A 2 -27.85 11.65 -30.43
C SER A 2 -27.56 12.22 -29.04
N PHE A 3 -28.46 13.05 -28.51
CA PHE A 3 -28.38 13.66 -27.17
C PHE A 3 -27.98 12.63 -26.08
N ASN A 4 -28.46 11.40 -26.21
CA ASN A 4 -28.12 10.28 -25.33
C ASN A 4 -26.63 9.91 -25.36
N ASN A 5 -25.97 9.92 -26.53
CA ASN A 5 -24.53 9.65 -26.64
C ASN A 5 -23.68 10.79 -26.07
N PHE A 6 -24.17 12.04 -26.14
CA PHE A 6 -23.48 13.19 -25.56
C PHE A 6 -23.53 13.16 -24.03
N VAL A 7 -24.69 12.84 -23.45
CA VAL A 7 -24.85 12.67 -21.99
C VAL A 7 -24.01 11.52 -21.45
N VAL A 8 -23.97 10.38 -22.15
CA VAL A 8 -23.13 9.23 -21.79
C VAL A 8 -21.64 9.60 -21.84
N PHE A 9 -21.20 10.32 -22.87
CA PHE A 9 -19.80 10.73 -23.01
C PHE A 9 -19.35 11.68 -21.87
N ILE A 10 -20.19 12.64 -21.49
CA ILE A 10 -19.92 13.55 -20.37
C ILE A 10 -19.84 12.79 -19.04
N ALA A 11 -20.77 11.87 -18.76
CA ALA A 11 -20.76 11.10 -17.52
C ALA A 11 -19.49 10.24 -17.37
N VAL A 12 -19.06 9.63 -18.48
CA VAL A 12 -17.82 8.85 -18.53
C VAL A 12 -16.60 9.75 -18.27
N CYS A 13 -16.48 10.90 -18.94
CA CYS A 13 -15.36 11.83 -18.70
C CYS A 13 -15.29 12.32 -17.24
N LEU A 14 -16.43 12.69 -16.65
CA LEU A 14 -16.49 13.14 -15.25
C LEU A 14 -16.04 12.03 -14.28
N SER A 15 -16.44 10.78 -14.52
CA SER A 15 -16.04 9.66 -13.67
C SER A 15 -14.52 9.38 -13.71
N TYR A 16 -13.87 9.59 -14.86
CA TYR A 16 -12.42 9.48 -14.99
C TYR A 16 -11.68 10.62 -14.26
N SER A 17 -12.17 11.86 -14.37
CA SER A 17 -11.58 13.02 -13.67
C SER A 17 -11.62 12.85 -12.15
N VAL A 18 -12.77 12.43 -11.60
CA VAL A 18 -12.94 12.20 -10.16
C VAL A 18 -12.00 11.10 -9.64
N GLN A 19 -11.82 10.01 -10.41
CA GLN A 19 -10.88 8.96 -10.02
C GLN A 19 -9.43 9.45 -10.05
N ALA A 20 -9.03 10.20 -11.07
CA ALA A 20 -7.68 10.77 -11.16
C ALA A 20 -7.35 11.67 -9.96
N ASP A 21 -8.30 12.50 -9.54
CA ASP A 21 -8.18 13.35 -8.36
C ASP A 21 -8.04 12.53 -7.06
N SER A 22 -8.85 11.47 -6.91
CA SER A 22 -8.76 10.57 -5.75
C SER A 22 -7.39 9.88 -5.64
N VAL A 23 -6.83 9.44 -6.77
CA VAL A 23 -5.51 8.79 -6.82
C VAL A 23 -4.39 9.78 -6.51
N ALA A 24 -4.46 11.01 -7.02
CA ALA A 24 -3.47 12.05 -6.75
C ALA A 24 -3.44 12.45 -5.27
N ASN A 25 -4.63 12.67 -4.68
CA ASN A 25 -4.75 12.97 -3.25
C ASN A 25 -4.23 11.83 -2.37
N MET A 26 -4.47 10.58 -2.77
CA MET A 26 -3.96 9.42 -2.06
C MET A 26 -2.45 9.26 -2.16
N LYS A 27 -1.84 9.54 -3.31
CA LYS A 27 -0.37 9.59 -3.46
C LYS A 27 0.24 10.62 -2.52
N MET A 28 -0.34 11.82 -2.44
CA MET A 28 0.13 12.87 -1.52
C MET A 28 0.00 12.44 -0.05
N LYS A 29 -1.13 11.84 0.32
CA LYS A 29 -1.36 11.32 1.67
C LYS A 29 -0.37 10.21 2.03
N TYR A 30 -0.10 9.30 1.09
CA TYR A 30 0.89 8.24 1.27
C TYR A 30 2.30 8.80 1.47
N LEU A 31 2.70 9.81 0.69
CA LEU A 31 3.98 10.50 0.88
C LEU A 31 4.06 11.18 2.25
N GLN A 32 2.98 11.79 2.73
CA GLN A 32 2.93 12.36 4.09
C GLN A 32 3.12 11.28 5.16
N TYR A 33 2.44 10.13 5.04
CA TYR A 33 2.63 9.01 5.97
C TYR A 33 4.07 8.50 5.97
N MET A 34 4.69 8.34 4.79
CA MET A 34 6.10 7.96 4.69
C MET A 34 7.01 8.96 5.43
N LEU A 35 6.80 10.27 5.26
CA LEU A 35 7.58 11.30 5.93
C LEU A 35 7.37 11.29 7.46
N THR A 36 6.11 11.22 7.91
CA THR A 36 5.78 11.15 9.33
C THR A 36 6.40 9.93 10.00
N CYS A 37 6.27 8.75 9.39
CA CYS A 37 6.83 7.52 9.94
C CYS A 37 8.36 7.52 9.90
N ALA A 38 8.98 8.11 8.87
CA ALA A 38 10.43 8.24 8.81
C ALA A 38 10.97 9.11 9.95
N GLU A 39 10.29 10.22 10.25
CA GLU A 39 10.62 11.08 11.39
C GLU A 39 10.44 10.35 12.73
N GLN A 40 9.31 9.67 12.93
CA GLN A 40 9.02 8.91 14.16
C GLN A 40 10.06 7.82 14.47
N HIS A 41 10.62 7.20 13.43
CA HIS A 41 11.60 6.13 13.57
C HIS A 41 13.04 6.60 13.30
N SER A 42 13.28 7.92 13.17
CA SER A 42 14.62 8.49 12.94
C SER A 42 15.35 7.87 11.73
N VAL A 43 14.62 7.56 10.65
CA VAL A 43 15.19 7.00 9.42
C VAL A 43 15.92 8.10 8.65
N ALA A 44 17.19 7.87 8.31
CA ALA A 44 17.94 8.83 7.53
C ALA A 44 17.41 8.90 6.08
N THR A 45 17.42 10.08 5.48
CA THR A 45 16.97 10.27 4.10
C THR A 45 17.80 9.50 3.07
N THR A 46 19.03 9.10 3.42
CA THR A 46 19.88 8.21 2.62
C THR A 46 19.35 6.79 2.57
N ASP A 47 18.76 6.30 3.65
CA ASP A 47 18.24 4.93 3.76
C ASP A 47 16.95 4.77 2.94
N LEU A 48 16.18 5.86 2.79
CA LEU A 48 15.04 5.92 1.88
C LEU A 48 15.43 5.72 0.41
N LYS A 49 16.67 6.02 0.00
CA LYS A 49 17.15 5.77 -1.37
C LYS A 49 17.46 4.30 -1.65
N GLU A 50 17.72 3.49 -0.63
CA GLU A 50 17.94 2.05 -0.83
C GLU A 50 16.61 1.28 -0.85
N VAL A 51 15.60 1.78 -0.14
CA VAL A 51 14.21 1.32 -0.25
C VAL A 51 13.69 1.42 -1.69
N THR A 52 14.09 2.45 -2.45
CA THR A 52 13.70 2.57 -3.87
C THR A 52 14.36 1.52 -4.77
N GLN A 53 15.36 0.78 -4.29
CA GLN A 53 15.98 -0.35 -4.99
C GLN A 53 15.29 -1.70 -4.69
N GLN A 54 14.06 -1.67 -4.15
CA GLN A 54 13.28 -2.86 -3.78
C GLN A 54 13.96 -3.74 -2.73
N LYS A 55 14.93 -3.21 -1.99
CA LYS A 55 15.61 -3.92 -0.92
C LYS A 55 15.08 -3.42 0.42
N MET A 56 14.47 -4.33 1.18
CA MET A 56 14.19 -4.06 2.57
C MET A 56 15.53 -3.96 3.31
N LEU A 57 15.78 -2.82 3.95
CA LEU A 57 16.97 -2.66 4.75
C LEU A 57 16.89 -3.55 5.99
N LYS A 58 18.05 -4.05 6.43
CA LYS A 58 18.16 -4.81 7.69
C LYS A 58 17.93 -3.94 8.92
N ASP A 59 17.93 -2.62 8.76
CA ASP A 59 17.68 -1.63 9.81
C ASP A 59 16.25 -1.75 10.36
N ASP A 60 16.14 -1.93 11.67
CA ASP A 60 14.87 -2.01 12.40
C ASP A 60 14.09 -0.70 12.34
N ASN A 61 14.74 0.46 12.24
CA ASN A 61 14.06 1.74 12.10
C ASN A 61 13.30 1.82 10.77
N VAL A 62 13.89 1.31 9.69
CA VAL A 62 13.24 1.24 8.37
C VAL A 62 12.09 0.23 8.39
N LYS A 63 12.26 -0.92 9.05
CA LYS A 63 11.18 -1.90 9.26
C LYS A 63 10.00 -1.29 10.01
N CYS A 64 10.27 -0.57 11.09
CA CYS A 64 9.24 0.07 11.89
C CYS A 64 8.59 1.25 11.16
N MET A 65 9.34 2.00 10.35
CA MET A 65 8.77 3.01 9.46
C MET A 65 7.71 2.38 8.54
N PHE A 66 8.02 1.23 7.93
CA PHE A 66 7.03 0.53 7.09
C PHE A 66 5.83 0.00 7.88
N ALA A 67 6.05 -0.52 9.09
CA ALA A 67 4.94 -0.92 9.97
C ALA A 67 4.01 0.26 10.30
N CYS A 68 4.59 1.43 10.61
CA CYS A 68 3.85 2.67 10.82
C CYS A 68 3.03 3.06 9.59
N VAL A 69 3.63 3.03 8.39
CA VAL A 69 2.92 3.37 7.14
C VAL A 69 1.79 2.39 6.88
N PHE A 70 2.03 1.08 7.00
CA PHE A 70 1.00 0.06 6.80
C PHE A 70 -0.16 0.19 7.78
N LYS A 71 0.12 0.59 9.03
CA LYS A 71 -0.92 0.90 10.00
C LYS A 71 -1.71 2.15 9.60
N MET A 72 -1.04 3.23 9.20
CA MET A 72 -1.72 4.47 8.80
C MET A 72 -2.55 4.32 7.52
N THR A 73 -2.17 3.42 6.62
CA THR A 73 -2.95 3.10 5.42
C THR A 73 -4.07 2.09 5.69
N GLY A 74 -4.06 1.39 6.82
CA GLY A 74 -4.98 0.29 7.12
C GLY A 74 -4.62 -1.02 6.42
N MET A 75 -3.41 -1.14 5.86
CA MET A 75 -2.92 -2.41 5.30
C MET A 75 -2.63 -3.45 6.37
N THR A 76 -2.35 -3.01 7.60
CA THR A 76 -2.27 -3.87 8.78
C THR A 76 -3.31 -3.47 9.82
N ASP A 77 -3.76 -4.43 10.60
CA ASP A 77 -4.63 -4.19 11.76
C ASP A 77 -3.85 -3.63 12.97
N ASP A 78 -4.53 -3.47 14.10
CA ASP A 78 -3.94 -2.91 15.31
C ASP A 78 -2.86 -3.79 15.95
N GLU A 79 -2.87 -5.09 15.67
CA GLU A 79 -1.87 -6.07 16.09
C GLU A 79 -0.68 -6.16 15.11
N GLY A 80 -0.73 -5.38 14.03
CA GLY A 80 0.28 -5.36 12.99
C GLY A 80 0.22 -6.58 12.07
N ASN A 81 -0.90 -7.30 12.01
CA ASN A 81 -1.15 -8.36 11.04
C ASN A 81 -1.64 -7.75 9.72
N LEU A 82 -1.32 -8.37 8.59
CA LEU A 82 -1.85 -7.98 7.29
C LEU A 82 -3.38 -8.07 7.31
N SER A 83 -4.06 -6.95 7.04
CA SER A 83 -5.52 -6.85 7.09
C SER A 83 -6.11 -7.01 5.70
N VAL A 84 -6.77 -8.15 5.46
CA VAL A 84 -7.47 -8.42 4.20
C VAL A 84 -8.58 -7.40 3.97
N GLU A 85 -9.35 -7.09 5.01
CA GLU A 85 -10.42 -6.10 4.97
C GLU A 85 -9.88 -4.71 4.68
N GLY A 86 -8.82 -4.29 5.39
CA GLY A 86 -8.24 -2.96 5.22
C GLY A 86 -7.62 -2.76 3.83
N ILE A 87 -6.93 -3.76 3.29
CA ILE A 87 -6.42 -3.71 1.91
C ILE A 87 -7.57 -3.60 0.91
N LYS A 88 -8.67 -4.36 1.07
CA LYS A 88 -9.85 -4.26 0.20
C LYS A 88 -10.49 -2.88 0.29
N GLN A 89 -10.62 -2.30 1.48
CA GLN A 89 -11.17 -0.96 1.66
C GLN A 89 -10.34 0.11 0.94
N VAL A 90 -9.02 0.11 1.10
CA VAL A 90 -8.13 1.04 0.39
C VAL A 90 -8.22 0.82 -1.12
N THR A 91 -8.27 -0.44 -1.56
CA THR A 91 -8.38 -0.80 -2.98
C THR A 91 -9.66 -0.26 -3.59
N GLU A 92 -10.80 -0.39 -2.91
CA GLU A 92 -12.07 0.17 -3.37
C GLU A 92 -12.01 1.70 -3.41
N LEU A 93 -11.43 2.33 -2.39
CA LEU A 93 -11.31 3.78 -2.31
C LEU A 93 -10.43 4.38 -3.41
N VAL A 94 -9.34 3.71 -3.78
CA VAL A 94 -8.34 4.22 -4.75
C VAL A 94 -8.61 3.73 -6.18
N TYR A 95 -9.11 2.50 -6.32
CA TYR A 95 -9.18 1.77 -7.59
C TYR A 95 -10.60 1.31 -7.94
N ALA A 96 -11.66 1.93 -7.39
CA ALA A 96 -13.07 1.60 -7.66
C ALA A 96 -13.37 1.26 -9.14
N ASN A 97 -12.88 2.08 -10.07
CA ASN A 97 -13.12 1.92 -11.51
C ASN A 97 -11.93 1.31 -12.28
N ASN A 98 -10.97 0.71 -11.60
CA ASN A 98 -9.79 0.09 -12.21
C ASN A 98 -9.72 -1.43 -11.87
N PRO A 99 -10.36 -2.29 -12.67
CA PRO A 99 -10.43 -3.73 -12.38
C PRO A 99 -9.06 -4.42 -12.39
N GLU A 100 -8.11 -3.95 -13.20
CA GLU A 100 -6.73 -4.48 -13.21
C GLU A 100 -6.05 -4.27 -11.86
N LYS A 101 -6.15 -3.06 -11.30
CA LYS A 101 -5.56 -2.75 -9.99
C LYS A 101 -6.27 -3.46 -8.84
N LYS A 102 -7.58 -3.70 -8.95
CA LYS A 102 -8.31 -4.56 -8.01
C LYS A 102 -7.80 -6.00 -8.03
N ALA A 103 -7.65 -6.59 -9.21
CA ALA A 103 -7.09 -7.93 -9.37
C ALA A 103 -5.66 -8.03 -8.80
N MET A 104 -4.81 -7.04 -9.06
CA MET A 104 -3.47 -6.97 -8.46
C MET A 104 -3.50 -6.97 -6.93
N SER A 105 -4.48 -6.28 -6.32
CA SER A 105 -4.66 -6.26 -4.86
C SER A 105 -5.12 -7.62 -4.32
N GLU A 106 -6.04 -8.30 -5.01
CA GLU A 106 -6.47 -9.66 -4.66
C GLU A 106 -5.33 -10.66 -4.74
N ASP A 107 -4.51 -10.56 -5.78
CA ASP A 107 -3.33 -11.41 -5.97
C ASP A 107 -2.30 -11.17 -4.87
N PHE A 108 -2.05 -9.92 -4.50
CA PHE A 108 -1.21 -9.57 -3.36
C PHE A 108 -1.73 -10.18 -2.05
N ILE A 109 -3.03 -10.04 -1.75
CA ILE A 109 -3.63 -10.66 -0.55
C ILE A 109 -3.43 -12.18 -0.58
N LYS A 110 -3.73 -12.83 -1.71
CA LYS A 110 -3.60 -14.27 -1.87
C LYS A 110 -2.16 -14.73 -1.66
N ALA A 111 -1.21 -14.00 -2.23
CA ALA A 111 0.21 -14.31 -2.14
C ALA A 111 0.76 -14.06 -0.74
N CYS A 112 0.40 -12.96 -0.09
CA CYS A 112 1.12 -12.45 1.08
C CYS A 112 0.41 -12.61 2.42
N LYS A 113 -0.85 -13.02 2.48
CA LYS A 113 -1.54 -13.21 3.78
C LYS A 113 -0.85 -14.20 4.73
N HIS A 114 -0.06 -15.15 4.19
CA HIS A 114 0.66 -16.16 4.97
C HIS A 114 1.70 -15.55 5.94
N VAL A 115 2.12 -14.29 5.72
CA VAL A 115 3.03 -13.59 6.64
C VAL A 115 2.46 -13.40 8.04
N ASN A 116 1.14 -13.56 8.21
CA ASN A 116 0.49 -13.54 9.53
C ASN A 116 0.76 -14.83 10.32
N ASP A 117 1.02 -15.94 9.64
CA ASP A 117 1.26 -17.26 10.23
C ASP A 117 2.74 -17.47 10.59
N GLU A 118 3.62 -16.55 10.18
CA GLU A 118 5.06 -16.61 10.46
C GLU A 118 5.36 -16.41 11.94
N GLU A 119 6.18 -17.30 12.51
CA GLU A 119 6.56 -17.22 13.91
C GLU A 119 7.61 -16.11 14.12
N LEU A 120 7.18 -15.01 14.73
CA LEU A 120 8.03 -13.87 15.06
C LEU A 120 8.48 -13.93 16.52
N THR A 121 9.78 -13.77 16.73
CA THR A 121 10.43 -13.83 18.04
C THR A 121 10.99 -12.47 18.46
N GLY A 122 11.11 -12.25 19.77
CA GLY A 122 11.62 -10.98 20.31
C GLY A 122 10.60 -9.84 20.29
N GLU A 123 11.11 -8.62 20.42
CA GLU A 123 10.33 -7.38 20.41
C GLU A 123 10.06 -6.87 18.99
N LYS A 124 9.14 -5.90 18.85
CA LYS A 124 8.82 -5.20 17.59
C LYS A 124 8.35 -6.14 16.47
N LYS A 125 7.47 -7.10 16.81
CA LYS A 125 6.96 -8.11 15.86
C LYS A 125 6.24 -7.46 14.68
N GLU A 126 5.56 -6.35 14.89
CA GLU A 126 4.93 -5.54 13.85
C GLU A 126 5.94 -5.01 12.82
N CYS A 127 7.14 -4.59 13.24
CA CYS A 127 8.20 -4.16 12.34
C CYS A 127 8.76 -5.33 11.55
N GLN A 128 8.99 -6.47 12.21
CA GLN A 128 9.43 -7.69 11.55
C GLN A 128 8.42 -8.16 10.50
N ARG A 129 7.12 -8.12 10.82
CA ARG A 129 6.05 -8.48 9.88
C ARG A 129 5.96 -7.51 8.70
N ALA A 130 6.12 -6.21 8.94
CA ALA A 130 6.18 -5.22 7.86
C ALA A 130 7.31 -5.52 6.85
N ALA A 131 8.45 -6.01 7.33
CA ALA A 131 9.54 -6.47 6.45
C ALA A 131 9.15 -7.69 5.61
N LEU A 132 8.43 -8.65 6.19
CA LEU A 132 7.90 -9.82 5.47
C LEU A 132 6.87 -9.40 4.42
N ILE A 133 5.96 -8.49 4.76
CA ILE A 133 4.96 -7.91 3.84
C ILE A 133 5.65 -7.22 2.66
N PHE A 134 6.66 -6.38 2.93
CA PHE A 134 7.42 -5.68 1.88
C PHE A 134 8.13 -6.69 0.97
N LYS A 135 8.83 -7.66 1.56
CA LYS A 135 9.53 -8.71 0.80
C LYS A 135 8.56 -9.48 -0.11
N CYS A 136 7.44 -9.93 0.45
CA CYS A 136 6.42 -10.64 -0.33
C CYS A 136 5.85 -9.78 -1.46
N SER A 137 5.60 -8.49 -1.20
CA SER A 137 5.19 -7.52 -2.24
C SER A 137 6.18 -7.46 -3.39
N VAL A 138 7.48 -7.35 -3.08
CA VAL A 138 8.54 -7.27 -4.09
C VAL A 138 8.62 -8.56 -4.92
N GLU A 139 8.68 -9.72 -4.25
CA GLU A 139 8.81 -11.03 -4.92
C GLU A 139 7.63 -11.33 -5.85
N ASN A 140 6.42 -10.89 -5.47
CA ASN A 140 5.21 -11.11 -6.25
C ASN A 140 4.85 -9.95 -7.20
N SER A 141 5.59 -8.83 -7.14
CA SER A 141 5.49 -7.73 -8.12
C SER A 141 6.48 -7.88 -9.28
N ALA A 142 7.64 -8.53 -9.05
CA ALA A 142 8.67 -8.76 -10.06
C ALA A 142 8.32 -9.85 -11.10
N SER A 143 7.14 -10.47 -10.98
CA SER A 143 6.66 -11.54 -11.87
C SER A 143 5.55 -11.09 -12.84
N ARG A 144 5.32 -9.77 -12.99
CA ARG A 144 4.37 -9.18 -13.96
C ARG A 144 4.96 -8.02 -14.74
#